data_AF-A0A9D2RIE7-F1
#
_entry.id   AF-A0A9D2RIE7-F1
#
_cell.length_a   1.000
_cell.length_b   1.000
_cell.length_c   1.000
_cell.angle_alpha   90.00
_cell.angle_beta   90.00
_cell.angle_gamma   90.00
#
_symmetry.space_group_name_H-M   'P 1'
#
loop_
_entity.id
_entity.type
_entity.pdbx_description
1 polymer ?
#
loop_
_entity_poly.entity_id
_entity_poly.type
_entity_poly.pdbx_seq_one_letter_code
_entity_poly.pdbx_strand_id
1 'polypeptide(L)'
;MYAEFDDSLVTGNEMIDTQHKELIGKINDLLRSCEDHADRKAAVRMLNYLADYTEFHFKAEEQLQEEIGYPGINEHKAKHEELKKTVSELHEMLEDQEGPTDDFVEMVNKNVTEWLYYHIKGFDRSVAEYKFMRNNEKLI
;
A
#
# COMPACT_ATOMS: atom_id res chain seq x y z
N MET A 1 -3.74 9.09 -14.01
CA MET A 1 -4.98 9.12 -13.19
C MET A 1 -4.54 9.02 -11.74
N TYR A 2 -5.13 9.79 -10.83
CA TYR A 2 -4.78 9.71 -9.41
C TYR A 2 -5.63 8.67 -8.68
N ALA A 3 -5.04 8.07 -7.66
CA ALA A 3 -5.73 7.17 -6.76
C ALA A 3 -6.65 7.96 -5.82
N GLU A 4 -7.81 7.40 -5.47
CA GLU A 4 -8.79 8.02 -4.59
C GLU A 4 -9.23 7.01 -3.53
N PHE A 5 -9.32 7.46 -2.28
CA PHE A 5 -9.90 6.67 -1.21
C PHE A 5 -11.42 6.88 -1.19
N ASP A 6 -12.18 5.92 -1.71
CA ASP A 6 -13.64 5.93 -1.72
C ASP A 6 -14.24 4.95 -0.69
N ASP A 7 -15.56 4.95 -0.56
CA ASP A 7 -16.29 4.08 0.36
C ASP A 7 -16.06 2.58 0.11
N SER A 8 -15.65 2.19 -1.10
CA SER A 8 -15.36 0.79 -1.44
C SER A 8 -14.08 0.27 -0.79
N LEU A 9 -13.21 1.16 -0.30
CA LEU A 9 -11.94 0.87 0.37
C LEU A 9 -12.03 0.92 1.90
N VAL A 10 -13.16 1.33 2.46
CA VAL A 10 -13.38 1.33 3.91
C VAL A 10 -13.41 -0.10 4.44
N THR A 11 -12.55 -0.41 5.41
CA THR A 11 -12.50 -1.69 6.12
C THR A 11 -13.32 -1.68 7.39
N GLY A 12 -13.59 -0.49 7.96
CA GLY A 12 -14.27 -0.33 9.25
C GLY A 12 -13.30 -0.41 10.44
N ASN A 13 -12.00 -0.53 10.19
CA ASN A 13 -10.96 -0.40 11.20
C ASN A 13 -10.24 0.95 11.02
N GLU A 14 -10.45 1.87 11.97
CA GLU A 14 -9.94 3.25 11.90
C GLU A 14 -8.44 3.35 11.67
N MET A 15 -7.64 2.47 12.28
CA MET A 15 -6.19 2.45 12.12
C MET A 15 -5.81 2.11 10.67
N ILE A 16 -6.41 1.05 10.12
CA ILE A 16 -6.18 0.57 8.75
C ILE A 16 -6.63 1.64 7.74
N ASP A 17 -7.86 2.14 7.88
CA ASP A 17 -8.45 3.12 6.96
C ASP A 17 -7.67 4.44 6.93
N THR A 18 -7.11 4.86 8.08
CA THR A 18 -6.27 6.06 8.16
C THR A 18 -4.95 5.87 7.42
N GLN A 19 -4.31 4.71 7.59
CA GLN A 19 -3.05 4.42 6.92
C GLN A 19 -3.22 4.23 5.40
N HIS A 20 -4.33 3.64 4.95
CA HIS A 20 -4.64 3.53 3.52
C HIS A 20 -4.79 4.89 2.83
N LYS A 21 -5.43 5.86 3.48
CA LYS A 21 -5.56 7.23 2.95
C LYS A 21 -4.19 7.89 2.76
N GLU A 22 -3.30 7.71 3.73
CA GLU A 22 -1.93 8.21 3.63
C GLU A 22 -1.13 7.50 2.53
N LEU A 23 -1.23 6.18 2.41
CA LEU A 23 -0.61 5.42 1.31
C LEU A 23 -1.05 5.90 -0.06
N ILE A 24 -2.36 6.08 -0.26
CA ILE A 24 -2.92 6.64 -1.50
C ILE A 24 -2.38 8.06 -1.75
N GLY A 25 -2.28 8.88 -0.70
CA GLY A 25 -1.65 10.20 -0.78
C GLY A 25 -0.20 10.11 -1.28
N LYS A 26 0.60 9.17 -0.75
CA LYS A 26 2.00 8.95 -1.13
C LYS A 26 2.13 8.44 -2.57
N ILE A 27 1.24 7.57 -3.02
CA ILE A 27 1.16 7.15 -4.43
C ILE A 27 0.90 8.37 -5.32
N ASN A 28 -0.04 9.23 -4.95
CA ASN A 28 -0.36 10.44 -5.70
C ASN A 28 0.78 11.48 -5.67
N ASP A 29 1.54 11.56 -4.56
CA ASP A 29 2.76 12.38 -4.49
C ASP A 29 3.82 11.87 -5.50
N LEU A 30 4.00 10.55 -5.59
CA LEU A 30 4.91 9.92 -6.57
C LEU A 30 4.44 10.19 -8.00
N LEU A 31 3.17 9.95 -8.33
CA LEU A 31 2.63 10.19 -9.67
C LEU A 31 2.77 11.66 -10.08
N ARG A 32 2.49 12.62 -9.18
CA ARG A 32 2.74 14.05 -9.42
C ARG A 32 4.20 14.35 -9.70
N SER A 33 5.12 13.70 -8.98
CA SER A 33 6.55 13.87 -9.20
C SER A 33 7.05 13.25 -10.51
N CYS A 34 6.16 12.62 -11.29
CA CYS A 34 6.45 12.11 -12.63
C CYS A 34 5.87 12.99 -13.75
N GLU A 35 5.05 13.99 -13.41
CA GLU A 35 4.50 14.95 -14.39
C GLU A 35 5.56 15.99 -14.80
N ASP A 36 5.39 16.61 -15.98
CA ASP A 36 6.14 17.79 -16.47
C ASP A 36 7.68 17.71 -16.40
N HIS A 37 8.29 16.67 -16.98
CA HIS A 37 9.76 16.51 -17.05
C HIS A 37 10.45 16.62 -15.67
N ALA A 38 9.79 16.13 -14.63
CA ALA A 38 10.33 16.14 -13.29
C ALA A 38 11.70 15.42 -13.20
N ASP A 39 12.62 16.02 -12.44
CA ASP A 39 13.94 15.46 -12.19
C ASP A 39 13.80 14.08 -11.52
N ARG A 40 14.51 13.08 -12.06
CA ARG A 40 14.69 11.74 -11.48
C ARG A 40 14.84 11.74 -9.97
N LYS A 41 15.57 12.71 -9.41
CA LYS A 41 15.78 12.82 -7.96
C LYS A 41 14.46 13.05 -7.19
N ALA A 42 13.50 13.75 -7.77
CA ALA A 42 12.19 13.96 -7.18
C ALA A 42 11.38 12.65 -7.13
N ALA A 43 11.31 11.93 -8.25
CA ALA A 43 10.66 10.62 -8.32
C ALA A 43 11.28 9.62 -7.33
N VAL A 44 12.61 9.53 -7.28
CA VAL A 44 13.33 8.66 -6.33
C VAL A 44 13.01 9.04 -4.89
N ARG A 45 12.95 10.32 -4.54
CA ARG A 45 12.57 10.75 -3.18
C ARG A 45 11.14 10.34 -2.84
N MET A 46 10.19 10.52 -3.75
CA MET A 46 8.80 10.14 -3.48
C MET A 46 8.62 8.63 -3.41
N LEU A 47 9.35 7.86 -4.22
CA LEU A 47 9.34 6.41 -4.15
C LEU A 47 9.92 5.90 -2.82
N ASN A 48 11.00 6.52 -2.31
CA ASN A 48 11.50 6.22 -0.97
C ASN A 48 10.45 6.48 0.12
N TYR A 49 9.74 7.62 0.05
CA TYR A 49 8.68 7.92 1.02
C TYR A 49 7.51 6.93 0.94
N LEU A 50 7.16 6.48 -0.27
CA LEU A 50 6.18 5.42 -0.46
C LEU A 50 6.68 4.10 0.14
N ALA A 51 7.93 3.73 -0.09
CA ALA A 51 8.55 2.51 0.45
C ALA A 51 8.57 2.50 1.98
N ASP A 52 9.05 3.59 2.59
CA ASP A 52 9.09 3.75 4.05
C ASP A 52 7.70 3.64 4.68
N TYR A 53 6.70 4.30 4.07
CA TYR A 53 5.34 4.28 4.59
C TYR A 53 4.66 2.91 4.39
N THR A 54 4.94 2.23 3.28
CA THR A 54 4.48 0.86 3.01
C THR A 54 5.00 -0.10 4.08
N GLU A 55 6.30 -0.03 4.40
CA GLU A 55 6.89 -0.85 5.45
C GLU A 55 6.31 -0.54 6.85
N PHE A 56 6.07 0.73 7.15
CA PHE A 56 5.40 1.14 8.40
C PHE A 56 3.98 0.57 8.51
N HIS A 57 3.18 0.72 7.46
CA HIS A 57 1.81 0.23 7.40
C HIS A 57 1.75 -1.29 7.56
N PHE A 58 2.55 -2.03 6.77
CA PHE A 58 2.59 -3.49 6.83
C PHE A 58 3.02 -4.02 8.20
N LYS A 59 3.98 -3.36 8.87
CA LYS A 59 4.33 -3.71 10.25
C LYS A 59 3.17 -3.54 11.23
N ALA A 60 2.40 -2.45 11.11
CA ALA A 60 1.26 -2.18 11.98
C ALA A 60 0.11 -3.19 11.74
N GLU A 61 -0.20 -3.47 10.47
CA GLU A 61 -1.13 -4.51 10.01
C GLU A 61 -0.77 -5.89 10.57
N GLU A 62 0.49 -6.31 10.39
CA GLU A 62 0.97 -7.61 10.83
C GLU A 62 0.96 -7.74 12.35
N GLN A 63 1.38 -6.68 13.07
CA GLN A 63 1.30 -6.66 14.53
C GLN A 63 -0.15 -6.81 15.00
N LEU A 64 -1.09 -6.10 14.39
CA LEU A 64 -2.52 -6.25 14.68
C LEU A 64 -2.96 -7.70 14.45
N GLN A 65 -2.58 -8.30 13.33
CA GLN A 65 -2.91 -9.69 12.99
C GLN A 65 -2.35 -10.68 14.03
N GLU A 66 -1.12 -10.47 14.52
CA GLU A 66 -0.50 -11.27 15.58
C GLU A 66 -1.26 -11.14 16.91
N GLU A 67 -1.57 -9.91 17.33
CA GLU A 67 -2.31 -9.62 18.57
C GLU A 67 -3.71 -10.25 18.56
N ILE A 68 -4.38 -10.21 17.41
CA ILE A 68 -5.69 -10.81 17.24
C ILE A 68 -5.63 -12.29 16.81
N GLY A 69 -4.44 -12.89 16.69
CA GLY A 69 -4.31 -14.30 16.31
C GLY A 69 -5.00 -14.65 14.99
N TYR A 70 -4.92 -13.74 14.01
CA TYR A 70 -5.56 -13.89 12.71
C TYR A 70 -5.00 -15.11 11.96
N PRO A 71 -5.85 -16.08 11.56
CA PRO A 71 -5.37 -17.34 10.97
C PRO A 71 -4.72 -17.18 9.59
N GLY A 72 -5.07 -16.13 8.85
CA GLY A 72 -4.57 -15.86 7.49
C GLY A 72 -3.25 -15.10 7.43
N ILE A 73 -2.58 -14.86 8.57
CA ILE A 73 -1.42 -13.95 8.65
C ILE A 73 -0.29 -14.32 7.68
N ASN A 74 0.03 -15.61 7.51
CA ASN A 74 1.13 -16.02 6.64
C ASN A 74 0.88 -15.68 5.16
N GLU A 75 -0.35 -15.85 4.70
CA GLU A 75 -0.74 -15.51 3.33
C GLU A 75 -0.76 -13.98 3.13
N HIS A 76 -1.23 -13.26 4.14
CA HIS A 76 -1.23 -11.80 4.14
C HIS A 76 0.20 -11.24 4.07
N LYS A 77 1.14 -11.73 4.90
CA LYS A 77 2.56 -11.34 4.84
C LYS A 77 3.19 -11.64 3.47
N ALA A 78 2.82 -12.76 2.84
CA ALA A 78 3.32 -13.06 1.50
C ALA A 78 2.88 -12.02 0.47
N LYS A 79 1.65 -11.47 0.59
CA LYS A 79 1.19 -10.34 -0.24
C LYS A 79 1.97 -9.06 0.03
N HIS A 80 2.26 -8.74 1.28
CA HIS A 80 3.12 -7.60 1.60
C HIS A 80 4.50 -7.71 0.94
N GLU A 81 5.12 -8.89 1.00
CA GLU A 81 6.43 -9.12 0.37
C GLU A 81 6.38 -9.02 -1.17
N GLU A 82 5.27 -9.40 -1.81
CA GLU A 82 5.06 -9.16 -3.25
C GLU A 82 5.12 -7.66 -3.57
N LEU A 83 4.41 -6.80 -2.83
CA LEU A 83 4.44 -5.36 -3.09
C LEU A 83 5.80 -4.74 -2.78
N LYS A 84 6.47 -5.14 -1.69
CA LYS A 84 7.82 -4.65 -1.37
C LYS A 84 8.81 -4.94 -2.50
N LYS A 85 8.71 -6.13 -3.11
CA LYS A 85 9.51 -6.48 -4.28
C LYS A 85 9.20 -5.58 -5.47
N THR A 86 7.92 -5.31 -5.75
CA THR A 86 7.53 -4.36 -6.80
C THR A 86 8.09 -2.95 -6.56
N VAL A 87 8.07 -2.45 -5.33
CA VAL A 87 8.66 -1.14 -5.00
C VAL A 87 10.17 -1.13 -5.22
N SER A 88 10.87 -2.23 -4.93
CA SER A 88 12.30 -2.38 -5.25
C SER A 88 12.56 -2.37 -6.76
N GLU A 89 11.73 -3.05 -7.55
CA GLU A 89 11.85 -3.07 -9.02
C GLU A 89 11.63 -1.67 -9.62
N LEU A 90 10.71 -0.88 -9.06
CA LEU A 90 10.50 0.52 -9.43
C LEU A 90 11.73 1.39 -9.11
N HIS A 91 12.45 1.10 -8.02
CA HIS A 91 13.70 1.78 -7.69
C HIS A 91 14.76 1.55 -8.76
N GLU A 92 14.96 0.28 -9.17
CA GLU A 92 15.92 -0.10 -10.21
C GLU A 92 15.61 0.62 -11.54
N MET A 93 14.33 0.69 -11.93
CA MET A 93 13.92 1.42 -13.14
C MET A 93 14.30 2.90 -13.12
N LEU A 94 14.13 3.57 -11.97
CA LEU A 94 14.51 4.98 -11.84
C LEU A 94 16.03 5.17 -11.82
N GLU A 95 16.81 4.19 -11.37
CA GLU A 95 18.26 4.27 -11.37
C GLU A 95 18.85 4.15 -12.78
N ASP A 96 18.27 3.27 -13.61
CA ASP A 96 18.72 2.98 -14.98
C ASP A 96 18.32 4.04 -16.02
N GLN A 97 17.41 4.95 -15.68
CA GLN A 97 16.86 5.96 -16.58
C GLN A 97 17.23 7.41 -16.16
N GLU A 98 17.16 8.36 -17.08
CA GLU A 98 17.38 9.79 -16.78
C GLU A 98 16.21 10.47 -16.04
N GLY A 99 15.10 9.75 -15.83
CA GLY A 99 13.88 10.23 -15.18
C GLY A 99 12.74 9.22 -15.30
N PRO A 100 11.55 9.52 -14.72
CA PRO A 100 10.38 8.67 -14.84
C PRO A 100 9.87 8.65 -16.29
N THR A 101 9.77 7.46 -16.87
CA THR A 101 9.17 7.24 -18.20
C THR A 101 7.68 6.92 -18.10
N ASP A 102 6.98 6.95 -19.24
CA ASP A 102 5.58 6.50 -19.30
C ASP A 102 5.42 5.05 -18.81
N ASP A 103 6.39 4.17 -19.12
CA ASP A 103 6.42 2.78 -18.65
C ASP A 103 6.53 2.70 -17.11
N PHE A 104 7.35 3.56 -16.49
CA PHE A 104 7.43 3.65 -15.03
C PHE A 104 6.08 4.05 -14.42
N VAL A 105 5.42 5.07 -14.99
CA VAL A 105 4.11 5.54 -14.54
C VAL A 105 3.05 4.44 -14.72
N GLU A 106 3.07 3.69 -15.82
CA GLU A 106 2.17 2.55 -16.03
C GLU A 106 2.38 1.47 -14.96
N MET A 107 3.65 1.13 -14.65
CA MET A 107 3.96 0.16 -13.60
C MET A 107 3.52 0.61 -12.21
N VAL A 108 3.65 1.90 -11.86
CA VAL A 108 3.12 2.43 -10.59
C VAL A 108 1.60 2.27 -10.52
N ASN A 109 0.88 2.61 -11.59
CA ASN A 109 -0.57 2.47 -11.61
C ASN A 109 -0.99 0.99 -11.45
N LYS A 110 -0.42 0.10 -12.26
CA LYS A 110 -0.84 -1.31 -12.29
C LYS A 110 -0.36 -2.11 -11.08
N ASN A 111 0.92 -2.02 -10.74
CA ASN A 111 1.52 -2.92 -9.77
C ASN A 111 1.50 -2.38 -8.34
N VAL A 112 1.22 -1.08 -8.16
CA VAL A 112 1.06 -0.49 -6.83
C VAL A 112 -0.39 -0.09 -6.58
N THR A 113 -0.99 0.72 -7.46
CA THR A 113 -2.33 1.28 -7.20
C THR A 113 -3.42 0.20 -7.30
N GLU A 114 -3.48 -0.55 -8.41
CA GLU A 114 -4.48 -1.62 -8.55
C GLU A 114 -4.25 -2.74 -7.54
N TRP A 115 -2.98 -3.08 -7.27
CA TRP A 115 -2.62 -4.03 -6.23
C TRP A 115 -3.15 -3.59 -4.86
N LEU A 116 -2.95 -2.32 -4.49
CA LEU A 116 -3.41 -1.79 -3.21
C LEU A 116 -4.93 -1.90 -3.09
N TYR A 117 -5.68 -1.53 -4.12
CA TYR A 117 -7.14 -1.66 -4.09
C TYR A 117 -7.62 -3.10 -3.96
N TYR A 118 -6.96 -4.02 -4.67
CA TYR A 118 -7.24 -5.44 -4.55
C TYR A 118 -6.95 -5.96 -3.14
N HIS A 119 -5.80 -5.57 -2.57
CA HIS A 119 -5.36 -5.97 -1.25
C HIS A 119 -6.34 -5.48 -0.16
N ILE A 120 -6.68 -4.19 -0.18
CA ILE A 120 -7.64 -3.58 0.75
C ILE A 120 -8.99 -4.29 0.73
N LYS A 121 -9.53 -4.52 -0.48
CA LYS A 121 -10.89 -5.09 -0.65
C LYS A 121 -10.98 -6.56 -0.25
N GLY A 122 -9.87 -7.29 -0.27
CA GLY A 122 -9.81 -8.71 0.05
C GLY A 122 -9.16 -9.00 1.40
N PHE A 123 -7.87 -8.72 1.50
CA PHE A 123 -7.03 -9.12 2.63
C PHE A 123 -7.31 -8.26 3.86
N ASP A 124 -7.24 -6.93 3.75
CA ASP A 124 -7.33 -6.02 4.92
C ASP A 124 -8.75 -6.00 5.48
N ARG A 125 -9.76 -6.03 4.59
CA ARG A 125 -11.16 -6.18 5.00
C ARG A 125 -11.39 -7.48 5.78
N SER A 126 -10.78 -8.60 5.37
CA SER A 126 -10.88 -9.86 6.11
C SER A 126 -10.28 -9.78 7.51
N VAL A 127 -9.17 -9.05 7.68
CA VAL A 127 -8.56 -8.79 8.99
C VAL A 127 -9.49 -7.95 9.87
N ALA A 128 -10.06 -6.87 9.33
CA ALA A 128 -10.98 -6.00 10.04
C ALA A 128 -12.26 -6.73 10.50
N GLU A 129 -12.86 -7.54 9.61
CA GLU A 129 -14.04 -8.36 9.92
C GLU A 129 -13.75 -9.38 11.02
N TYR A 130 -12.61 -10.08 10.93
CA TYR A 130 -12.19 -11.05 11.95
C TYR A 130 -12.01 -10.39 13.33
N LYS A 131 -11.35 -9.22 13.37
CA LYS A 131 -11.20 -8.44 14.61
C LYS A 131 -12.56 -8.07 15.21
N PHE A 132 -13.50 -7.64 14.40
CA PHE A 132 -14.85 -7.29 14.85
C PHE A 132 -15.58 -8.49 15.46
N MET A 133 -15.56 -9.63 14.77
CA MET A 133 -16.16 -10.89 15.26
C MET A 133 -15.55 -11.33 16.60
N ARG A 134 -14.21 -11.35 16.69
CA ARG A 134 -13.49 -11.74 17.92
C ARG A 134 -13.80 -10.83 19.11
N ASN A 135 -13.97 -9.53 18.88
CA ASN A 135 -14.33 -8.60 19.95
C ASN A 135 -15.76 -8.83 20.46
N ASN A 136 -16.69 -9.19 19.59
CA ASN A 136 -18.06 -9.51 19.99
C ASN A 136 -18.14 -10.82 20.80
N GLU A 137 -17.32 -11.82 20.47
CA GLU A 137 -17.24 -13.07 21.25
C GLU A 137 -16.73 -12.85 22.68
N LYS A 138 -15.88 -11.83 22.92
CA LYS A 138 -15.41 -11.48 24.27
C LYS A 138 -16.45 -10.75 25.14
N LEU A 139 -17.57 -10.31 24.54
CA LEU A 139 -18.63 -9.57 25.22
C LEU A 139 -19.80 -10.47 25.66
N ILE A 140 -19.76 -11.76 25.33
CA ILE A 140 -20.75 -12.80 25.70
C ILE A 140 -20.16 -13.69 26.80
#